data_AF-A0A0S4M5A8-F1
#
_entry.id   AF-A0A0S4M5A8-F1
#
_cell.length_a   1.000
_cell.length_b   1.000
_cell.length_c   1.000
_cell.angle_alpha   90.00
_cell.angle_beta   90.00
_cell.angle_gamma   90.00
#
_symmetry.space_group_name_H-M   'P 1'
#
loop_
_entity.id
_entity.type
_entity.pdbx_description
1 polymer ?
#
loop_
_entity_poly.entity_id
_entity_poly.type
_entity_poly.pdbx_seq_one_letter_code
_entity_poly.pdbx_strand_id
1 'polypeptide(L)'
;MHRASFCGSMISRSVSIQDEMSDLGEESARATVEYVFGFSCKNSINILSQLSYPDFLETVSFLDRRMEGFSIHEPAYYLGNLRAEMVGGLRVVDSVAGVAGVADVADVADVGVDAAVDCFPQRWVVFFEQNYQISSNPDGFRCLLELINEIKVILDDACCFLEHNSTVTWSVIDEDGVSRSFCSLSARISAFDFKFSSLNINIRISISSLVKALLSQLEHSLKLGCVMELRRHSNLIPEKFPRFTARAGSLVDDTKELRSTILSVMNVCNFVPLEEIISIFEKKDKELYKDDIIIASSLLEPKYNALISFNLSRLESLVGGFIENVDQSLEEEIREFRDEIRRMEDFISDLHRKKGIIN
;
A
#
# COMPACT_ATOMS: atom_id res chain seq x y z
N MET A 1 -6.07 -30.79 -11.71
CA MET A 1 -5.07 -30.65 -10.63
C MET A 1 -4.65 -29.18 -10.60
N HIS A 2 -5.48 -28.32 -10.00
CA HIS A 2 -5.24 -26.87 -9.93
C HIS A 2 -4.49 -26.54 -8.64
N ARG A 3 -3.28 -26.00 -8.77
CA ARG A 3 -2.54 -25.38 -7.68
C ARG A 3 -3.18 -24.02 -7.39
N ALA A 4 -3.86 -23.88 -6.25
CA ALA A 4 -4.06 -22.57 -5.65
C ALA A 4 -2.78 -22.28 -4.86
N SER A 5 -1.81 -21.64 -5.51
CA SER A 5 -0.75 -20.93 -4.80
C SER A 5 -1.43 -19.74 -4.16
N PHE A 6 -1.49 -19.70 -2.83
CA PHE A 6 -1.78 -18.46 -2.13
C PHE A 6 -0.68 -17.47 -2.53
N CYS A 7 -1.07 -16.24 -2.87
CA CYS A 7 -0.24 -15.05 -3.08
C CYS A 7 0.82 -14.97 -4.21
N GLY A 8 1.33 -16.06 -4.81
CA GLY A 8 2.42 -16.01 -5.82
C GLY A 8 2.13 -15.31 -7.18
N SER A 9 1.02 -14.60 -7.33
CA SER A 9 0.61 -13.88 -8.55
C SER A 9 -0.04 -12.51 -8.24
N MET A 10 0.28 -11.88 -7.10
CA MET A 10 -0.31 -10.56 -6.76
C MET A 10 0.05 -9.43 -7.74
N ILE A 11 1.15 -9.53 -8.50
CA ILE A 11 1.79 -8.36 -9.14
C ILE A 11 1.48 -8.19 -10.65
N SER A 12 0.82 -9.14 -11.33
CA SER A 12 0.70 -9.09 -12.80
C SER A 12 -0.72 -9.04 -13.39
N ARG A 13 -1.76 -8.75 -12.59
CA ARG A 13 -3.16 -8.88 -13.07
C ARG A 13 -4.08 -7.68 -12.83
N SER A 14 -3.53 -6.49 -12.69
CA SER A 14 -4.28 -5.23 -12.49
C SER A 14 -4.95 -4.67 -13.76
N VAL A 15 -4.72 -5.26 -14.94
CA VAL A 15 -5.25 -4.76 -16.22
C VAL A 15 -6.54 -5.51 -16.58
N SER A 16 -7.67 -5.08 -16.00
CA SER A 16 -9.06 -5.25 -16.56
C SER A 16 -10.17 -4.81 -15.60
N ILE A 17 -9.87 -4.34 -14.38
CA ILE A 17 -10.88 -4.06 -13.34
C ILE A 17 -11.73 -2.81 -13.65
N GLN A 18 -11.26 -1.91 -14.52
CA GLN A 18 -11.88 -0.59 -14.75
C GLN A 18 -13.26 -0.62 -15.41
N ASP A 19 -13.58 -1.64 -16.21
CA ASP A 19 -14.87 -1.71 -16.93
C ASP A 19 -15.96 -2.51 -16.20
N GLU A 20 -15.60 -3.30 -15.17
CA GLU A 20 -16.58 -4.17 -14.51
C GLU A 20 -17.31 -3.49 -13.34
N MET A 21 -16.68 -2.62 -12.54
CA MET A 21 -17.23 -2.24 -11.23
C MET A 21 -18.42 -1.27 -11.19
N SER A 22 -18.81 -0.61 -12.27
CA SER A 22 -19.91 0.37 -12.24
C SER A 22 -21.32 -0.24 -12.13
N ASP A 23 -21.48 -1.55 -12.33
CA ASP A 23 -22.78 -2.26 -12.35
C ASP A 23 -22.82 -3.56 -11.52
N LEU A 24 -21.80 -3.82 -10.69
CA LEU A 24 -21.64 -5.09 -10.00
C LEU A 24 -22.42 -5.16 -8.68
N GLY A 25 -23.27 -6.19 -8.57
CA GLY A 25 -23.86 -6.58 -7.29
C GLY A 25 -22.79 -6.96 -6.25
N GLU A 26 -23.17 -6.93 -4.97
CA GLU A 26 -22.32 -7.20 -3.79
C GLU A 26 -21.43 -8.45 -3.93
N GLU A 27 -21.92 -9.48 -4.63
CA GLU A 27 -21.20 -10.74 -4.85
C GLU A 27 -20.00 -10.61 -5.79
N SER A 28 -20.07 -9.73 -6.78
CA SER A 28 -18.97 -9.51 -7.72
C SER A 28 -17.92 -8.55 -7.18
N ALA A 29 -18.31 -7.53 -6.40
CA ALA A 29 -17.35 -6.72 -5.65
C ALA A 29 -16.53 -7.58 -4.68
N ARG A 30 -17.15 -8.57 -4.03
CA ARG A 30 -16.45 -9.56 -3.18
C ARG A 30 -15.45 -10.41 -3.96
N ALA A 31 -15.85 -10.93 -5.12
CA ALA A 31 -14.96 -11.71 -5.98
C ALA A 31 -13.74 -10.89 -6.43
N THR A 32 -13.93 -9.61 -6.74
CA THR A 32 -12.83 -8.69 -7.09
C THR A 32 -11.89 -8.45 -5.92
N VAL A 33 -12.40 -8.24 -4.70
CA VAL A 33 -11.55 -8.05 -3.50
C VAL A 33 -10.73 -9.30 -3.19
N GLU A 34 -11.36 -10.49 -3.17
CA GLU A 34 -10.66 -11.76 -2.93
C GLU A 34 -9.57 -12.00 -3.98
N TYR A 35 -9.88 -11.69 -5.24
CA TYR A 35 -8.93 -11.84 -6.35
C TYR A 35 -7.76 -10.88 -6.27
N VAL A 36 -8.01 -9.59 -6.01
CA VAL A 36 -6.98 -8.54 -6.02
C VAL A 36 -6.06 -8.63 -4.80
N PHE A 37 -6.64 -8.85 -3.62
CA PHE A 37 -5.89 -8.84 -2.36
C PHE A 37 -5.44 -10.23 -1.92
N GLY A 38 -5.89 -11.29 -2.59
CA GLY A 38 -5.68 -12.66 -2.13
C GLY A 38 -6.31 -12.94 -0.75
N PHE A 39 -7.24 -12.10 -0.30
CA PHE A 39 -7.87 -12.24 1.00
C PHE A 39 -8.95 -13.31 0.95
N SER A 40 -8.78 -14.35 1.76
CA SER A 40 -9.81 -15.37 1.97
C SER A 40 -10.64 -15.10 3.23
N CYS A 41 -10.22 -14.17 4.09
CA CYS A 41 -10.89 -13.86 5.34
C CYS A 41 -12.11 -12.97 5.09
N LYS A 42 -13.30 -13.46 5.48
CA LYS A 42 -14.56 -12.71 5.36
C LYS A 42 -14.50 -11.33 6.03
N ASN A 43 -13.80 -11.21 7.17
CA ASN A 43 -13.65 -9.93 7.86
C ASN A 43 -12.82 -8.94 7.04
N SER A 44 -11.69 -9.38 6.47
CA SER A 44 -10.85 -8.55 5.60
C SER A 44 -11.62 -8.07 4.36
N ILE A 45 -12.35 -8.97 3.72
CA ILE A 45 -13.21 -8.63 2.56
C ILE A 45 -14.28 -7.60 2.97
N ASN A 46 -14.94 -7.82 4.11
CA ASN A 46 -15.99 -6.93 4.60
C ASN A 46 -15.47 -5.51 4.93
N ILE A 47 -14.23 -5.40 5.41
CA ILE A 47 -13.59 -4.11 5.66
C ILE A 47 -13.37 -3.38 4.33
N LEU A 48 -12.76 -4.06 3.34
CA LEU A 48 -12.47 -3.44 2.04
C LEU A 48 -13.72 -3.15 1.22
N SER A 49 -14.79 -3.93 1.36
CA SER A 49 -16.06 -3.68 0.65
C SER A 49 -16.83 -2.47 1.16
N GLN A 50 -16.44 -1.90 2.31
CA GLN A 50 -17.04 -0.66 2.83
C GLN A 50 -16.40 0.59 2.23
N LEU A 51 -15.28 0.44 1.53
CA LEU A 51 -14.62 1.55 0.84
C LEU A 51 -15.48 2.02 -0.34
N SER A 52 -15.46 3.34 -0.57
CA SER A 52 -15.94 3.86 -1.85
C SER A 52 -15.06 3.29 -2.97
N TYR A 53 -15.59 3.19 -4.19
CA TYR A 53 -14.80 2.76 -5.35
C TYR A 53 -13.49 3.56 -5.48
N PRO A 54 -13.49 4.90 -5.27
CA PRO A 54 -12.27 5.67 -5.12
C PRO A 54 -11.24 5.16 -4.12
N ASP A 55 -11.66 5.00 -2.87
CA ASP A 55 -10.76 4.59 -1.80
C ASP A 55 -10.28 3.15 -2.01
N PHE A 56 -11.10 2.32 -2.65
CA PHE A 56 -10.73 0.96 -3.04
C PHE A 56 -9.61 0.96 -4.07
N LEU A 57 -9.72 1.73 -5.16
CA LEU A 57 -8.64 1.84 -6.16
C LEU A 57 -7.35 2.38 -5.54
N GLU A 58 -7.46 3.37 -4.67
CA GLU A 58 -6.32 3.87 -3.91
C GLU A 58 -5.70 2.77 -3.04
N THR A 59 -6.52 1.97 -2.35
CA THR A 59 -6.09 0.84 -1.53
C THR A 59 -5.33 -0.20 -2.34
N VAL A 60 -5.81 -0.54 -3.54
CA VAL A 60 -5.10 -1.43 -4.47
C VAL A 60 -3.75 -0.84 -4.86
N SER A 61 -3.70 0.48 -5.12
CA SER A 61 -2.44 1.14 -5.48
C SER A 61 -1.39 0.99 -4.38
N PHE A 62 -1.75 1.02 -3.08
CA PHE A 62 -0.78 0.85 -1.98
C PHE A 62 -0.12 -0.53 -1.94
N LEU A 63 -0.76 -1.56 -2.49
CA LEU A 63 -0.13 -2.87 -2.64
C LEU A 63 0.86 -2.93 -3.81
N ASP A 64 0.54 -2.21 -4.89
CA ASP A 64 1.38 -2.13 -6.09
C ASP A 64 2.52 -1.11 -5.95
N ARG A 65 2.35 -0.13 -5.05
CA ARG A 65 3.31 0.92 -4.74
C ARG A 65 4.51 0.29 -4.07
N ARG A 66 5.49 -0.10 -4.88
CA ARG A 66 6.84 -0.44 -4.47
C ARG A 66 7.54 0.81 -3.90
N MET A 67 7.01 1.36 -2.79
CA MET A 67 7.55 2.49 -2.05
C MET A 67 7.33 3.88 -2.70
N GLU A 68 6.15 4.15 -3.26
CA GLU A 68 5.80 5.54 -3.65
C GLU A 68 5.22 6.29 -2.44
N GLY A 69 5.84 7.40 -2.05
CA GLY A 69 5.30 8.27 -0.99
C GLY A 69 4.19 9.14 -1.55
N PHE A 70 3.31 9.65 -0.70
CA PHE A 70 2.20 10.48 -1.15
C PHE A 70 2.48 11.98 -0.97
N SER A 71 1.76 12.78 -1.75
CA SER A 71 1.73 14.24 -1.61
C SER A 71 0.52 14.70 -0.78
N ILE A 72 0.64 15.81 -0.06
CA ILE A 72 -0.52 16.47 0.56
C ILE A 72 -1.61 16.87 -0.45
N HIS A 73 -1.23 17.12 -1.70
CA HIS A 73 -2.13 17.53 -2.78
C HIS A 73 -2.70 16.36 -3.55
N GLU A 74 -2.24 15.14 -3.31
CA GLU A 74 -2.72 13.95 -4.02
C GLU A 74 -4.13 13.59 -3.50
N PRO A 75 -5.20 13.80 -4.27
CA PRO A 75 -6.54 13.37 -3.86
C PRO A 75 -6.55 11.86 -3.65
N ALA A 76 -7.39 11.38 -2.73
CA ALA A 76 -7.59 9.94 -2.53
C ALA A 76 -7.94 9.21 -3.86
N TYR A 77 -8.66 9.87 -4.77
CA TYR A 77 -9.13 9.25 -6.02
C TYR A 77 -8.18 9.32 -7.22
N TYR A 78 -7.03 9.97 -7.09
CA TYR A 78 -6.29 10.45 -8.26
C TYR A 78 -5.57 9.35 -9.06
N LEU A 79 -5.39 8.17 -8.48
CA LEU A 79 -4.59 7.09 -9.05
C LEU A 79 -5.25 6.32 -10.20
N GLY A 80 -6.58 6.32 -10.29
CA GLY A 80 -7.30 5.55 -11.31
C GLY A 80 -7.03 6.03 -12.73
N ASN A 81 -7.05 7.35 -12.95
CA ASN A 81 -6.91 7.93 -14.29
C ASN A 81 -5.44 8.15 -14.69
N LEU A 82 -4.60 8.52 -13.72
CA LEU A 82 -3.19 8.80 -13.93
C LEU A 82 -2.42 7.57 -14.41
N ARG A 83 -2.73 6.38 -13.87
CA ARG A 83 -2.09 5.13 -14.31
C ARG A 83 -2.50 4.76 -15.74
N ALA A 84 -3.75 4.99 -16.12
CA ALA A 84 -4.21 4.78 -17.49
C ALA A 84 -3.54 5.75 -18.48
N GLU A 85 -3.35 7.01 -18.11
CA GLU A 85 -2.69 8.01 -18.94
C GLU A 85 -1.15 7.85 -18.98
N MET A 86 -0.50 7.55 -17.85
CA MET A 86 0.96 7.30 -17.81
C MET A 86 1.34 6.00 -18.52
N VAL A 87 0.55 4.93 -18.38
CA VAL A 87 0.77 3.69 -19.14
C VAL A 87 0.43 3.89 -20.62
N GLY A 88 -0.52 4.78 -20.95
CA GLY A 88 -0.80 5.19 -22.33
C GLY A 88 0.30 6.04 -22.97
N GLY A 89 1.02 6.85 -22.17
CA GLY A 89 2.18 7.65 -22.59
C GLY A 89 3.48 6.86 -22.69
N LEU A 90 3.63 5.81 -21.89
CA LEU A 90 4.67 4.80 -22.03
C LEU A 90 4.28 3.79 -23.11
N ARG A 91 4.02 4.29 -24.33
CA ARG A 91 3.94 3.44 -25.52
C ARG A 91 5.26 2.70 -25.64
N VAL A 92 5.19 1.42 -25.28
CA VAL A 92 5.80 0.31 -25.96
C VAL A 92 6.34 0.79 -27.30
N VAL A 93 7.67 0.83 -27.41
CA VAL A 93 8.32 0.71 -28.70
C VAL A 93 7.78 -0.60 -29.26
N ASP A 94 6.73 -0.53 -30.06
CA ASP A 94 6.25 -1.63 -30.88
C ASP A 94 7.38 -1.94 -31.86
N SER A 95 8.32 -2.78 -31.41
CA SER A 95 9.23 -3.49 -32.29
C SER A 95 8.39 -4.44 -33.14
N VAL A 96 7.95 -3.90 -34.27
CA VAL A 96 7.97 -4.56 -35.59
C VAL A 96 7.68 -6.07 -35.52
N ALA A 97 6.43 -6.44 -35.24
CA ALA A 97 5.90 -7.72 -35.68
C ALA A 97 5.40 -7.56 -37.12
N GLY A 98 6.31 -7.70 -38.09
CA GLY A 98 5.96 -7.42 -39.47
C GLY A 98 6.96 -7.80 -40.56
N VAL A 99 7.83 -8.80 -40.40
CA VAL A 99 8.43 -9.50 -41.56
C VAL A 99 8.60 -10.98 -41.21
N ALA A 100 7.87 -11.83 -41.91
CA ALA A 100 8.10 -13.26 -41.93
C ALA A 100 9.41 -13.57 -42.67
N GLY A 101 10.31 -14.31 -42.02
CA GLY A 101 11.32 -15.10 -42.70
C GLY A 101 12.76 -14.91 -42.23
N VAL A 102 13.39 -16.06 -42.00
CA VAL A 102 14.83 -16.34 -41.96
C VAL A 102 15.51 -16.28 -40.58
N ALA A 103 15.57 -17.49 -39.98
CA ALA A 103 16.71 -18.19 -39.37
C ALA A 103 17.77 -17.44 -38.53
N ASP A 104 18.06 -18.07 -37.39
CA ASP A 104 19.34 -18.08 -36.63
C ASP A 104 19.95 -16.73 -36.24
N VAL A 105 19.62 -16.28 -35.03
CA VAL A 105 20.55 -15.47 -34.22
C VAL A 105 20.47 -15.94 -32.76
N ALA A 106 21.60 -16.47 -32.30
CA ALA A 106 21.90 -16.83 -30.91
C ALA A 106 22.14 -15.58 -30.04
N ASP A 107 22.03 -15.77 -28.73
CA ASP A 107 22.52 -14.89 -27.65
C ASP A 107 22.09 -13.42 -27.72
N VAL A 108 20.83 -13.15 -27.34
CA VAL A 108 20.48 -11.87 -26.74
C VAL A 108 20.66 -12.03 -25.23
N ALA A 109 21.78 -11.51 -24.74
CA ALA A 109 22.05 -11.38 -23.31
C ALA A 109 20.86 -10.67 -22.65
N ASP A 110 20.29 -11.33 -21.65
CA ASP A 110 19.36 -10.78 -20.68
C ASP A 110 20.10 -9.66 -19.93
N VAL A 111 20.09 -8.46 -20.51
CA VAL A 111 20.52 -7.25 -19.82
C VAL A 111 19.40 -6.92 -18.85
N GLY A 112 19.40 -7.63 -17.72
CA GLY A 112 18.66 -7.31 -16.52
C GLY A 112 19.12 -5.96 -16.01
N VAL A 113 18.66 -4.89 -16.65
CA VAL A 113 18.55 -3.59 -16.01
C VAL A 113 17.34 -3.73 -15.08
N ASP A 114 17.53 -4.43 -13.97
CA ASP A 114 16.84 -4.08 -12.74
C ASP A 114 17.29 -2.64 -12.46
N ALA A 115 16.61 -1.69 -13.12
CA ALA A 115 16.59 -0.32 -12.67
C ALA A 115 16.13 -0.45 -11.23
N ALA A 116 17.07 -0.36 -10.30
CA ALA A 116 16.82 -0.39 -8.88
C ALA A 116 15.74 0.66 -8.66
N VAL A 117 14.49 0.19 -8.58
CA VAL A 117 13.35 1.05 -8.30
C VAL A 117 13.68 1.57 -6.93
N ASP A 118 14.08 2.84 -6.86
CA ASP A 118 14.67 3.47 -5.68
C ASP A 118 13.67 3.37 -4.54
N CYS A 119 13.81 2.31 -3.73
CA CYS A 119 13.03 2.12 -2.53
C CYS A 119 13.28 3.31 -1.60
N PHE A 120 12.28 3.70 -0.80
CA PHE A 120 12.52 4.66 0.27
C PHE A 120 13.75 4.25 1.09
N PRO A 121 14.72 5.15 1.29
CA PRO A 121 15.92 4.83 2.03
C PRO A 121 15.53 4.34 3.42
N GLN A 122 15.91 3.12 3.78
CA GLN A 122 15.59 2.55 5.11
C GLN A 122 16.12 3.44 6.26
N ARG A 123 17.15 4.25 5.98
CA ARG A 123 17.69 5.28 6.87
C ARG A 123 16.65 6.35 7.29
N TRP A 124 15.59 6.58 6.50
CA TRP A 124 14.55 7.56 6.86
C TRP A 124 13.79 7.15 8.11
N VAL A 125 13.51 5.86 8.29
CA VAL A 125 12.83 5.36 9.51
C VAL A 125 13.64 5.71 10.75
N VAL A 126 14.94 5.43 10.73
CA VAL A 126 15.87 5.75 11.84
C VAL A 126 15.97 7.26 12.06
N PHE A 127 16.02 8.04 10.98
CA PHE A 127 16.01 9.49 11.06
C PHE A 127 14.76 10.00 11.77
N PHE A 128 13.59 9.48 11.40
CA PHE A 128 12.32 9.90 12.00
C PHE A 128 12.20 9.51 13.47
N GLU A 129 12.66 8.32 13.85
CA GLU A 129 12.76 7.90 15.26
C GLU A 129 13.58 8.88 16.11
N GLN A 130 14.60 9.51 15.52
CA GLN A 130 15.49 10.45 16.20
C GLN A 130 15.05 11.93 16.11
N ASN A 131 14.13 12.26 15.20
CA ASN A 131 13.83 13.65 14.82
C ASN A 131 12.31 13.98 14.75
N TYR A 132 11.42 13.10 15.20
CA TYR A 132 9.97 13.34 15.19
C TYR A 132 9.54 14.62 15.92
N GLN A 133 10.32 15.08 16.90
CA GLN A 133 10.09 16.33 17.64
C GLN A 133 10.09 17.59 16.76
N ILE A 134 10.58 17.49 15.52
CA ILE A 134 10.66 18.59 14.54
C ILE A 134 9.40 18.67 13.65
N SER A 135 8.56 17.62 13.67
CA SER A 135 7.28 17.58 12.94
C SER A 135 6.32 18.67 13.43
N SER A 136 5.36 19.03 12.58
CA SER A 136 4.21 19.85 12.97
C SER A 136 3.32 19.21 14.03
N ASN A 137 3.36 17.88 14.18
CA ASN A 137 2.59 17.13 15.18
C ASN A 137 3.47 16.07 15.88
N PRO A 138 4.38 16.46 16.78
CA PRO A 138 5.33 15.55 17.42
C PRO A 138 4.67 14.37 18.15
N ASP A 139 3.58 14.62 18.88
CA ASP A 139 2.90 13.58 19.66
C ASP A 139 2.23 12.54 18.77
N GLY A 140 1.51 12.98 17.72
CA GLY A 140 0.94 12.08 16.73
C GLY A 140 2.02 11.24 16.07
N PHE A 141 3.11 11.89 15.64
CA PHE A 141 4.23 11.24 14.96
C PHE A 141 4.93 10.21 15.86
N ARG A 142 5.15 10.52 17.14
CA ARG A 142 5.67 9.57 18.13
C ARG A 142 4.77 8.35 18.23
N CYS A 143 3.46 8.55 18.41
CA CYS A 143 2.50 7.45 18.50
C CYS A 143 2.49 6.57 17.24
N LEU A 144 2.63 7.16 16.05
CA LEU A 144 2.76 6.41 14.80
C LEU A 144 4.02 5.55 14.77
N LEU A 145 5.17 6.11 15.13
CA LEU A 145 6.43 5.36 15.15
C LEU A 145 6.40 4.22 16.17
N GLU A 146 5.81 4.46 17.35
CA GLU A 146 5.58 3.41 18.36
C GLU A 146 4.70 2.29 17.80
N LEU A 147 3.64 2.60 17.05
CA LEU A 147 2.79 1.61 16.39
C LEU A 147 3.52 0.87 15.27
N ILE A 148 4.28 1.56 14.42
CA ILE A 148 5.09 0.91 13.37
C ILE A 148 6.09 -0.09 14.01
N ASN A 149 6.64 0.23 15.17
CA ASN A 149 7.48 -0.71 15.90
C ASN A 149 6.67 -1.85 16.54
N GLU A 150 5.54 -1.54 17.17
CA GLU A 150 4.66 -2.55 17.78
C GLU A 150 4.18 -3.59 16.77
N ILE A 151 3.80 -3.17 15.55
CA ILE A 151 3.38 -4.10 14.50
C ILE A 151 4.52 -4.99 14.03
N LYS A 152 5.76 -4.48 13.93
CA LYS A 152 6.93 -5.31 13.60
C LYS A 152 7.09 -6.45 14.60
N VAL A 153 7.02 -6.14 15.90
CA VAL A 153 7.12 -7.16 16.96
C VAL A 153 5.98 -8.17 16.86
N ILE A 154 4.73 -7.72 16.64
CA ILE A 154 3.58 -8.62 16.44
C ILE A 154 3.79 -9.56 15.24
N LEU A 155 4.30 -9.05 14.12
CA LEU A 155 4.53 -9.83 12.92
C LEU A 155 5.68 -10.84 13.08
N ASP A 156 6.75 -10.45 13.77
CA ASP A 156 7.86 -11.34 14.07
C ASP A 156 7.40 -12.46 15.02
N ASP A 157 6.63 -12.13 16.07
CA ASP A 157 6.05 -13.13 16.97
C ASP A 157 5.06 -14.07 16.26
N ALA A 158 4.28 -13.55 15.30
CA ALA A 158 3.38 -14.34 14.47
C ALA A 158 4.14 -15.35 13.58
N CYS A 159 5.23 -14.90 12.95
CA CYS A 159 6.08 -15.76 12.16
C CYS A 159 6.75 -16.83 13.03
N CYS A 160 7.36 -16.44 14.14
CA CYS A 160 7.98 -17.37 15.09
C CYS A 160 6.98 -18.38 15.65
N PHE A 161 5.76 -17.95 15.97
CA PHE A 161 4.68 -18.84 16.40
C PHE A 161 4.38 -19.91 15.35
N LEU A 162 4.17 -19.53 14.09
CA LEU A 162 3.86 -20.50 13.03
C LEU A 162 5.05 -21.40 12.69
N GLU A 163 6.26 -20.84 12.61
CA GLU A 163 7.48 -21.61 12.33
C GLU A 163 7.75 -22.64 13.43
N HIS A 164 7.72 -22.22 14.69
CA HIS A 164 7.92 -23.12 15.82
C HIS A 164 6.91 -24.27 15.77
N ASN A 165 5.62 -23.96 15.68
CA ASN A 165 4.58 -24.99 15.65
C ASN A 165 4.64 -25.88 14.40
N SER A 166 5.13 -25.38 13.27
CA SER A 166 5.30 -26.20 12.05
C SER A 166 6.42 -27.24 12.16
N THR A 167 7.39 -27.04 13.07
CA THR A 167 8.58 -27.89 13.22
C THR A 167 8.50 -28.86 14.40
N VAL A 168 7.66 -28.58 15.39
CA VAL A 168 7.54 -29.42 16.59
C VAL A 168 6.97 -30.79 16.23
N THR A 169 7.68 -31.84 16.64
CA THR A 169 7.20 -33.22 16.51
C THR A 169 6.03 -33.49 17.46
N TRP A 170 5.02 -34.17 16.93
CA TRP A 170 3.74 -34.53 17.54
C TRP A 170 3.76 -34.97 19.01
N SER A 171 4.78 -35.69 19.46
CA SER A 171 4.86 -36.21 20.83
C SER A 171 5.24 -35.15 21.88
N VAL A 172 5.49 -33.90 21.47
CA VAL A 172 6.05 -32.84 22.33
C VAL A 172 5.16 -31.58 22.36
N ILE A 173 4.04 -31.56 21.64
CA ILE A 173 3.19 -30.37 21.57
C ILE A 173 2.47 -30.18 22.92
N ASP A 174 2.78 -29.08 23.60
CA ASP A 174 2.05 -28.57 24.76
C ASP A 174 0.83 -27.78 24.28
N GLU A 175 -0.34 -28.42 24.21
CA GLU A 175 -1.59 -27.80 23.76
C GLU A 175 -1.91 -26.50 24.52
N ASP A 176 -1.69 -26.51 25.84
CA ASP A 176 -1.92 -25.34 26.69
C ASP A 176 -0.92 -24.22 26.36
N GLY A 177 0.32 -24.58 26.01
CA GLY A 177 1.35 -23.65 25.55
C GLY A 177 0.97 -22.99 24.22
N VAL A 178 0.56 -23.77 23.22
CA VAL A 178 0.13 -23.27 21.90
C VAL A 178 -1.08 -22.35 22.03
N SER A 179 -2.08 -22.77 22.81
CA SER A 179 -3.29 -21.99 23.07
C SER A 179 -2.99 -20.66 23.77
N ARG A 180 -2.11 -20.66 24.78
CA ARG A 180 -1.68 -19.44 25.48
C ARG A 180 -0.94 -18.47 24.56
N SER A 181 0.01 -18.97 23.76
CA SER A 181 0.76 -18.15 22.80
C SER A 181 -0.16 -17.54 21.74
N PHE A 182 -1.10 -18.31 21.20
CA PHE A 182 -2.11 -17.81 20.27
C PHE A 182 -2.99 -16.73 20.91
N CYS A 183 -3.54 -16.97 22.10
CA CYS A 183 -4.38 -16.00 22.81
C CYS A 183 -3.62 -14.69 23.08
N SER A 184 -2.34 -14.79 23.48
CA SER A 184 -1.48 -13.62 23.70
C SER A 184 -1.28 -12.80 22.43
N LEU A 185 -1.00 -13.46 21.31
CA LEU A 185 -0.79 -12.80 20.02
C LEU A 185 -2.07 -12.17 19.47
N SER A 186 -3.20 -12.88 19.54
CA SER A 186 -4.52 -12.35 19.15
C SER A 186 -4.89 -11.11 19.98
N ALA A 187 -4.68 -11.16 21.31
CA ALA A 187 -4.92 -10.00 22.17
C ALA A 187 -4.06 -8.79 21.80
N ARG A 188 -2.80 -9.00 21.39
CA ARG A 188 -1.91 -7.92 20.93
C ARG A 188 -2.35 -7.34 19.59
N ILE A 189 -2.81 -8.16 18.65
CA ILE A 189 -3.39 -7.68 17.38
C ILE A 189 -4.62 -6.80 17.67
N SER A 190 -5.53 -7.23 18.55
CA SER A 190 -6.70 -6.42 18.92
C SER A 190 -6.33 -5.12 19.63
N ALA A 191 -5.34 -5.16 20.54
CA ALA A 191 -4.84 -3.96 21.21
C ALA A 191 -4.20 -2.99 20.22
N PHE A 192 -3.45 -3.50 19.24
CA PHE A 192 -2.88 -2.71 18.15
C PHE A 192 -3.98 -2.02 17.32
N ASP A 193 -5.00 -2.77 16.87
CA ASP A 193 -6.10 -2.21 16.07
C ASP A 193 -6.85 -1.08 16.81
N PHE A 194 -7.07 -1.25 18.12
CA PHE A 194 -7.63 -0.21 18.97
C PHE A 194 -6.75 1.04 19.01
N LYS A 195 -5.44 0.88 19.28
CA LYS A 195 -4.50 2.00 19.32
C LYS A 195 -4.39 2.70 17.96
N PHE A 196 -4.31 1.94 16.89
CA PHE A 196 -4.24 2.44 15.52
C PHE A 196 -5.48 3.27 15.16
N SER A 197 -6.67 2.80 15.55
CA SER A 197 -7.92 3.55 15.38
C SER A 197 -8.01 4.81 16.25
N SER A 198 -7.23 4.89 17.33
CA SER A 198 -7.15 6.05 18.23
C SER A 198 -6.07 7.07 17.85
N LEU A 199 -5.32 6.82 16.78
CA LEU A 199 -4.27 7.73 16.33
C LEU A 199 -4.85 9.10 15.97
N ASN A 200 -4.32 10.15 16.59
CA ASN A 200 -4.64 11.53 16.27
C ASN A 200 -3.78 12.06 15.11
N ILE A 201 -3.75 11.29 14.01
CA ILE A 201 -3.12 11.67 12.75
C ILE A 201 -4.17 11.49 11.66
N ASN A 202 -4.17 12.38 10.68
CA ASN A 202 -5.05 12.24 9.52
C ASN A 202 -4.54 11.12 8.61
N ILE A 203 -4.93 9.88 8.91
CA ILE A 203 -4.60 8.70 8.11
C ILE A 203 -5.65 8.56 7.02
N ARG A 204 -5.22 8.36 5.77
CA ARG A 204 -6.14 8.10 4.65
C ARG A 204 -7.00 6.87 4.94
N ILE A 205 -8.28 6.95 4.61
CA ILE A 205 -9.25 5.88 4.88
C ILE A 205 -8.85 4.58 4.18
N SER A 206 -8.29 4.67 2.98
CA SER A 206 -7.73 3.57 2.20
C SER A 206 -6.63 2.81 2.95
N ILE A 207 -5.62 3.53 3.44
CA ILE A 207 -4.51 2.95 4.24
C ILE A 207 -5.05 2.34 5.53
N SER A 208 -5.89 3.08 6.26
CA SER A 208 -6.46 2.61 7.53
C SER A 208 -7.23 1.30 7.33
N SER A 209 -8.04 1.23 6.27
CA SER A 209 -8.84 0.04 5.94
C SER A 209 -7.96 -1.11 5.45
N LEU A 210 -6.91 -0.82 4.67
CA LEU A 210 -5.95 -1.82 4.22
C LEU A 210 -5.20 -2.47 5.39
N VAL A 211 -4.68 -1.66 6.32
CA VAL A 211 -4.01 -2.15 7.53
C VAL A 211 -4.94 -3.05 8.33
N LYS A 212 -6.19 -2.61 8.56
CA LYS A 212 -7.20 -3.40 9.29
C LYS A 212 -7.53 -4.71 8.59
N ALA A 213 -7.66 -4.69 7.26
CA ALA A 213 -7.94 -5.87 6.47
C ALA A 213 -6.76 -6.87 6.51
N LEU A 214 -5.52 -6.39 6.40
CA LEU A 214 -4.32 -7.22 6.50
C LEU A 214 -4.15 -7.83 7.89
N LEU A 215 -4.39 -7.06 8.96
CA LEU A 215 -4.37 -7.57 10.34
C LEU A 215 -5.46 -8.62 10.58
N SER A 216 -6.66 -8.40 10.04
CA SER A 216 -7.75 -9.39 10.10
C SER A 216 -7.39 -10.67 9.34
N GLN A 217 -6.63 -10.56 8.25
CA GLN A 217 -6.13 -11.71 7.51
C GLN A 217 -5.04 -12.44 8.31
N LEU A 218 -4.14 -11.72 8.97
CA LEU A 218 -3.11 -12.29 9.85
C LEU A 218 -3.72 -13.06 11.01
N GLU A 219 -4.70 -12.45 11.70
CA GLU A 219 -5.40 -13.10 12.81
C GLU A 219 -6.11 -14.38 12.35
N HIS A 220 -6.72 -14.35 11.16
CA HIS A 220 -7.33 -15.52 10.55
C HIS A 220 -6.30 -16.63 10.24
N SER A 221 -5.15 -16.28 9.67
CA SER A 221 -4.05 -17.22 9.41
C SER A 221 -3.53 -17.86 10.70
N LEU A 222 -3.42 -17.08 11.79
CA LEU A 222 -3.02 -17.59 13.10
C LEU A 222 -4.06 -18.56 13.69
N LYS A 223 -5.36 -18.23 13.59
CA LYS A 223 -6.46 -19.11 14.00
C LYS A 223 -6.41 -20.42 13.23
N LEU A 224 -6.19 -20.35 11.92
CA LEU A 224 -6.08 -21.53 11.06
C LEU A 224 -4.88 -22.39 11.46
N GLY A 225 -3.71 -21.78 11.66
CA GLY A 225 -2.51 -22.48 12.14
C GLY A 225 -2.75 -23.19 13.47
N CYS A 226 -3.34 -22.49 14.45
CA CYS A 226 -3.69 -23.06 15.74
C CYS A 226 -4.65 -24.26 15.60
N VAL A 227 -5.72 -24.14 14.80
CA VAL A 227 -6.67 -25.24 14.57
C VAL A 227 -6.02 -26.42 13.85
N MET A 228 -5.16 -26.16 12.87
CA MET A 228 -4.42 -27.21 12.17
C MET A 228 -3.54 -28.00 13.14
N GLU A 229 -2.88 -27.33 14.09
CA GLU A 229 -2.05 -27.97 15.10
C GLU A 229 -2.85 -28.67 16.21
N LEU A 230 -4.02 -28.17 16.59
CA LEU A 230 -4.88 -28.84 17.60
C LEU A 230 -5.67 -30.03 17.02
N ARG A 231 -6.12 -29.96 15.76
CA ARG A 231 -6.83 -31.07 15.08
C ARG A 231 -5.94 -32.29 14.89
N ARG A 232 -4.64 -32.05 14.78
CA ARG A 232 -3.61 -33.08 14.73
C ARG A 232 -3.59 -33.98 15.97
N HIS A 233 -4.11 -33.50 17.10
CA HIS A 233 -4.24 -34.25 18.36
C HIS A 233 -5.63 -34.88 18.58
N SER A 234 -6.68 -34.30 17.99
CA SER A 234 -8.05 -34.76 18.18
C SER A 234 -8.52 -35.61 16.99
N ASN A 235 -8.73 -36.91 17.21
CA ASN A 235 -9.42 -37.80 16.25
C ASN A 235 -10.88 -37.39 15.96
N LEU A 236 -11.35 -36.31 16.58
CA LEU A 236 -12.67 -35.73 16.39
C LEU A 236 -12.62 -34.76 15.21
N ILE A 237 -13.03 -35.25 14.04
CA ILE A 237 -13.22 -34.43 12.84
C ILE A 237 -14.38 -33.46 13.09
N PRO A 238 -14.17 -32.13 13.13
CA PRO A 238 -15.27 -31.19 13.19
C PRO A 238 -15.97 -31.13 11.83
N GLU A 239 -17.28 -31.38 11.81
CA GLU A 239 -18.10 -31.59 10.59
C GLU A 239 -18.14 -30.41 9.61
N LYS A 240 -17.80 -29.18 10.02
CA LYS A 240 -17.90 -28.00 9.15
C LYS A 240 -16.76 -27.02 9.40
N PHE A 241 -15.67 -27.20 8.67
CA PHE A 241 -14.74 -26.10 8.40
C PHE A 241 -14.64 -25.90 6.88
N PRO A 242 -14.37 -24.66 6.43
CA PRO A 242 -14.15 -24.41 5.01
C PRO A 242 -13.01 -25.31 4.52
N ARG A 243 -13.24 -25.95 3.37
CA ARG A 243 -12.32 -26.91 2.75
C ARG A 243 -11.06 -26.19 2.27
N PHE A 244 -10.16 -25.85 3.18
CA PHE A 244 -8.83 -25.38 2.84
C PHE A 244 -7.85 -26.54 2.91
N THR A 245 -7.38 -26.99 1.75
CA THR A 245 -6.19 -27.83 1.62
C THR A 245 -4.93 -26.97 1.71
N ALA A 246 -4.77 -26.25 2.82
CA ALA A 246 -3.51 -25.56 3.10
C ALA A 246 -2.52 -26.58 3.68
N ARG A 247 -1.30 -26.66 3.12
CA ARG A 247 -0.21 -27.41 3.78
C ARG A 247 0.39 -26.46 4.82
N ALA A 248 0.77 -26.94 6.01
CA ALA A 248 1.36 -26.08 7.04
C ALA A 248 2.60 -25.30 6.52
N GLY A 249 3.37 -25.89 5.59
CA GLY A 249 4.46 -25.20 4.91
C GLY A 249 4.03 -24.01 4.05
N SER A 250 2.87 -24.08 3.38
CA SER A 250 2.35 -22.91 2.65
C SER A 250 1.90 -21.82 3.62
N LEU A 251 1.31 -22.17 4.77
CA LEU A 251 0.85 -21.17 5.74
C LEU A 251 1.99 -20.30 6.32
N VAL A 252 3.16 -20.89 6.57
CA VAL A 252 4.35 -20.15 7.04
C VAL A 252 4.82 -19.16 5.97
N ASP A 253 4.96 -19.63 4.72
CA ASP A 253 5.38 -18.79 3.59
C ASP A 253 4.36 -17.68 3.30
N ASP A 254 3.06 -18.01 3.30
CA ASP A 254 1.96 -17.07 3.13
C ASP A 254 1.97 -16.00 4.24
N THR A 255 2.35 -16.37 5.47
CA THR A 255 2.45 -15.42 6.59
C THR A 255 3.68 -14.53 6.48
N LYS A 256 4.80 -15.05 5.95
CA LYS A 256 6.00 -14.23 5.64
C LYS A 256 5.71 -13.21 4.56
N GLU A 257 4.98 -13.60 3.52
CA GLU A 257 4.53 -12.69 2.48
C GLU A 257 3.56 -11.64 3.05
N LEU A 258 2.57 -12.06 3.84
CA LEU A 258 1.66 -11.14 4.53
C LEU A 258 2.41 -10.17 5.45
N ARG A 259 3.44 -10.62 6.17
CA ARG A 259 4.35 -9.77 6.96
C ARG A 259 5.02 -8.74 6.07
N SER A 260 5.60 -9.16 4.94
CA SER A 260 6.24 -8.23 3.99
C SER A 260 5.25 -7.17 3.49
N THR A 261 4.04 -7.58 3.14
CA THR A 261 2.97 -6.68 2.69
C THR A 261 2.56 -5.69 3.78
N ILE A 262 2.32 -6.15 5.00
CA ILE A 262 1.96 -5.26 6.13
C ILE A 262 3.08 -4.26 6.40
N LEU A 263 4.35 -4.69 6.38
CA LEU A 263 5.48 -3.78 6.61
C LEU A 263 5.63 -2.75 5.48
N SER A 264 5.34 -3.13 4.24
CA SER A 264 5.32 -2.21 3.11
C SER A 264 4.23 -1.15 3.27
N VAL A 265 3.00 -1.56 3.64
CA VAL A 265 1.88 -0.64 3.87
C VAL A 265 2.12 0.24 5.11
N MET A 266 2.72 -0.32 6.16
CA MET A 266 3.04 0.38 7.41
C MET A 266 4.33 1.23 7.31
N ASN A 267 4.79 1.55 6.11
CA ASN A 267 5.91 2.47 5.92
C ASN A 267 5.51 3.90 6.34
N VAL A 268 6.39 4.59 7.08
CA VAL A 268 6.17 5.98 7.52
C VAL A 268 5.79 6.92 6.36
N CYS A 269 6.32 6.69 5.16
CA CYS A 269 6.05 7.51 3.97
C CYS A 269 4.62 7.33 3.41
N ASN A 270 3.87 6.34 3.90
CA ASN A 270 2.44 6.19 3.61
C ASN A 270 1.56 6.99 4.58
N PHE A 271 2.11 7.42 5.72
CA PHE A 271 1.37 8.22 6.72
C PHE A 271 1.79 9.69 6.74
N VAL A 272 3.01 9.97 6.29
CA VAL A 272 3.62 11.29 6.31
C VAL A 272 3.83 11.77 4.88
N PRO A 273 3.25 12.91 4.50
CA PRO A 273 3.40 13.44 3.16
C PRO A 273 4.86 13.83 2.90
N LEU A 274 5.32 13.65 1.67
CA LEU A 274 6.71 13.92 1.29
C LEU A 274 7.12 15.38 1.53
N GLU A 275 6.18 16.31 1.47
CA GLU A 275 6.37 17.73 1.78
C GLU A 275 6.74 17.93 3.26
N GLU A 276 6.07 17.22 4.17
CA GLU A 276 6.41 17.27 5.60
C GLU A 276 7.77 16.60 5.85
N ILE A 277 8.07 15.50 5.15
CA ILE A 277 9.38 14.83 5.20
C ILE A 277 10.50 15.80 4.81
N ILE A 278 10.37 16.51 3.69
CA ILE A 278 11.32 17.54 3.24
C ILE A 278 11.45 18.64 4.29
N SER A 279 10.32 19.12 4.83
CA SER A 279 10.32 20.15 5.87
C SER A 279 11.12 19.73 7.11
N ILE A 280 11.01 18.47 7.53
CA ILE A 280 11.75 17.95 8.68
C ILE A 280 13.25 17.86 8.38
N PHE A 281 13.65 17.39 7.19
CA PHE A 281 15.07 17.37 6.78
C PHE A 281 15.68 18.77 6.78
N GLU A 282 14.97 19.74 6.22
CA GLU A 282 15.43 21.13 6.13
C GLU A 282 15.58 21.78 7.50
N LYS A 283 14.62 21.56 8.41
CA LYS A 283 14.65 22.08 9.78
C LYS A 283 15.78 21.45 10.60
N LYS A 284 16.13 20.19 10.33
CA LYS A 284 17.20 19.50 11.07
C LYS A 284 18.58 19.98 10.65
N ASP A 285 18.92 19.81 9.38
CA ASP A 285 20.18 20.24 8.77
C ASP A 285 20.09 20.06 7.25
N LYS A 286 19.76 21.14 6.55
CA LYS A 286 19.55 21.11 5.10
C LYS A 286 20.77 20.61 4.32
N GLU A 287 21.99 20.91 4.76
CA GLU A 287 23.21 20.52 4.03
C GLU A 287 23.53 19.03 4.24
N LEU A 288 23.33 18.53 5.46
CA LEU A 288 23.54 17.12 5.78
C LEU A 288 22.54 16.20 5.05
N TYR A 289 21.28 16.64 4.90
CA TYR A 289 20.20 15.85 4.29
C TYR A 289 19.89 16.26 2.84
N LYS A 290 20.82 16.95 2.17
CA LYS A 290 20.61 17.45 0.80
C LYS A 290 20.21 16.34 -0.17
N ASP A 291 20.87 15.19 -0.12
CA ASP A 291 20.57 14.07 -1.02
C ASP A 291 19.17 13.48 -0.74
N ASP A 292 18.78 13.37 0.54
CA ASP A 292 17.43 12.90 0.92
C ASP A 292 16.33 13.87 0.48
N ILE A 293 16.59 15.18 0.61
CA ILE A 293 15.71 16.22 0.08
C ILE A 293 15.58 16.08 -1.44
N ILE A 294 16.69 15.86 -2.16
CA ILE A 294 16.67 15.66 -3.62
C ILE A 294 15.82 14.44 -3.99
N ILE A 295 15.99 13.30 -3.30
CA ILE A 295 15.22 12.07 -3.53
C ILE A 295 13.72 12.33 -3.32
N ALA A 296 13.35 12.88 -2.16
CA ALA A 296 11.94 13.20 -1.86
C ALA A 296 11.36 14.16 -2.91
N SER A 297 12.15 15.16 -3.32
CA SER A 297 11.75 16.14 -4.34
C SER A 297 11.57 15.51 -5.72
N SER A 298 12.43 14.56 -6.11
CA SER A 298 12.28 13.84 -7.38
C SER A 298 11.07 12.92 -7.41
N LEU A 299 10.62 12.42 -6.26
CA LEU A 299 9.38 11.65 -6.16
C LEU A 299 8.13 12.54 -6.26
N LEU A 300 8.18 13.76 -5.72
CA LEU A 300 7.07 14.72 -5.75
C LEU A 300 6.87 15.38 -7.12
N GLU A 301 7.96 15.72 -7.81
CA GLU A 301 7.92 16.47 -9.07
C GLU A 301 7.00 15.85 -10.15
N PRO A 302 7.14 14.56 -10.53
CA PRO A 302 6.24 13.96 -11.53
C PRO A 302 4.78 13.90 -11.04
N LYS A 303 4.56 13.73 -9.72
CA LYS A 303 3.21 13.72 -9.14
C LYS A 303 2.54 15.08 -9.25
N TYR A 304 3.25 16.15 -8.91
CA TYR A 304 2.73 17.50 -9.00
C TYR A 304 2.49 17.91 -10.46
N ASN A 305 3.39 17.57 -11.37
CA ASN A 305 3.21 17.85 -12.80
C ASN A 305 1.94 17.19 -13.35
N ALA A 306 1.68 15.94 -12.96
CA ALA A 306 0.44 15.27 -13.30
C ALA A 306 -0.79 15.97 -12.68
N LEU A 307 -0.76 16.23 -11.37
CA LEU A 307 -1.84 16.92 -10.64
C LEU A 307 -2.18 18.28 -11.26
N ILE A 308 -1.16 19.08 -11.59
CA ILE A 308 -1.32 20.36 -12.27
C ILE A 308 -1.98 20.16 -13.64
N SER A 309 -1.48 19.24 -14.45
CA SER A 309 -2.02 18.98 -15.80
C SER A 309 -3.51 18.61 -15.74
N PHE A 310 -3.88 17.74 -14.82
CA PHE A 310 -5.28 17.36 -14.62
C PHE A 310 -6.14 18.50 -14.12
N ASN A 311 -5.68 19.24 -13.11
CA ASN A 311 -6.45 20.35 -12.56
C ASN A 311 -6.64 21.44 -13.62
N LEU A 312 -5.66 21.66 -14.49
CA LEU A 312 -5.79 22.53 -15.66
C LEU A 312 -6.85 22.01 -16.64
N SER A 313 -6.81 20.73 -17.03
CA SER A 313 -7.83 20.15 -17.92
C SER A 313 -9.24 20.21 -17.33
N ARG A 314 -9.37 19.97 -16.02
CA ARG A 314 -10.63 20.11 -15.30
C ARG A 314 -11.11 21.56 -15.31
N LEU A 315 -10.22 22.51 -15.03
CA LEU A 315 -10.52 23.94 -15.08
C LEU A 315 -10.95 24.38 -16.48
N GLU A 316 -10.29 23.90 -17.53
CA GLU A 316 -10.67 24.15 -18.94
C GLU A 316 -12.08 23.62 -19.25
N SER A 317 -12.41 22.41 -18.78
CA SER A 317 -13.76 21.86 -18.95
C SER A 317 -14.83 22.68 -18.21
N LEU A 318 -14.53 23.14 -16.99
CA LEU A 318 -15.40 23.98 -16.17
C LEU A 318 -15.55 25.39 -16.73
N VAL A 319 -14.59 25.90 -17.51
CA VAL A 319 -14.70 27.23 -18.13
C VAL A 319 -15.36 27.12 -19.52
N GLY A 320 -15.03 26.08 -20.28
CA GLY A 320 -15.53 25.88 -21.65
C GLY A 320 -17.01 25.44 -21.72
N GLY A 321 -17.53 24.84 -20.67
CA GLY A 321 -18.93 24.38 -20.60
C GLY A 321 -19.98 25.49 -20.40
N PHE A 322 -19.57 26.72 -20.07
CA PHE A 322 -20.50 27.77 -19.63
C PHE A 322 -20.54 28.94 -20.61
N ILE A 323 -21.70 29.12 -21.25
CA ILE A 323 -21.92 30.24 -22.16
C ILE A 323 -22.72 31.37 -21.49
N GLU A 324 -23.63 31.14 -20.52
CA GLU A 324 -24.53 32.24 -20.10
C GLU A 324 -24.98 32.37 -18.62
N ASN A 325 -24.65 31.47 -17.67
CA ASN A 325 -24.97 31.71 -16.24
C ASN A 325 -24.01 30.94 -15.31
N VAL A 326 -22.99 31.63 -14.77
CA VAL A 326 -22.09 31.09 -13.75
C VAL A 326 -22.71 31.36 -12.38
N ASP A 327 -22.95 30.29 -11.60
CA ASP A 327 -23.37 30.41 -10.20
C ASP A 327 -22.16 30.74 -9.31
N GLN A 328 -22.38 31.46 -8.21
CA GLN A 328 -21.34 31.84 -7.23
C GLN A 328 -20.60 30.62 -6.67
N SER A 329 -21.29 29.49 -6.52
CA SER A 329 -20.67 28.22 -6.09
C SER A 329 -19.58 27.75 -7.06
N LEU A 330 -19.77 27.95 -8.36
CA LEU A 330 -18.82 27.54 -9.38
C LEU A 330 -17.63 28.50 -9.45
N GLU A 331 -17.85 29.82 -9.27
CA GLU A 331 -16.76 30.79 -9.18
C GLU A 331 -15.81 30.47 -8.03
N GLU A 332 -16.36 30.04 -6.89
CA GLU A 332 -15.58 29.59 -5.74
C GLU A 332 -14.75 28.35 -6.07
N GLU A 333 -15.35 27.32 -6.66
CA GLU A 333 -14.64 26.11 -7.06
C GLU A 333 -13.51 26.40 -8.06
N ILE A 334 -13.76 27.24 -9.07
CA ILE A 334 -12.75 27.70 -10.04
C ILE A 334 -11.59 28.42 -9.34
N ARG A 335 -11.90 29.24 -8.33
CA ARG A 335 -10.89 29.96 -7.55
C ARG A 335 -10.04 28.98 -6.73
N GLU A 336 -10.67 28.02 -6.06
CA GLU A 336 -9.98 26.98 -5.28
C GLU A 336 -9.01 26.18 -6.17
N PHE A 337 -9.43 25.77 -7.38
CA PHE A 337 -8.54 25.09 -8.33
C PHE A 337 -7.33 25.92 -8.74
N ARG A 338 -7.53 27.20 -9.06
CA ARG A 338 -6.43 28.09 -9.44
C ARG A 338 -5.44 28.30 -8.31
N ASP A 339 -5.94 28.48 -7.10
CA ASP A 339 -5.10 28.67 -5.92
C ASP A 339 -4.35 27.39 -5.54
N GLU A 340 -4.94 26.21 -5.76
CA GLU A 340 -4.25 24.94 -5.61
C GLU A 340 -3.16 24.72 -6.68
N ILE A 341 -3.46 24.95 -7.96
CA ILE A 341 -2.47 24.85 -9.05
C ILE A 341 -1.28 25.77 -8.76
N ARG A 342 -1.54 27.04 -8.43
CA ARG A 342 -0.48 28.00 -8.11
C ARG A 342 0.40 27.52 -6.95
N ARG A 343 -0.20 27.00 -5.88
CA ARG A 343 0.56 26.45 -4.74
C ARG A 343 1.47 25.29 -5.17
N MET A 344 1.00 24.41 -6.04
CA MET A 344 1.80 23.31 -6.57
C MET A 344 2.95 23.80 -7.47
N GLU A 345 2.69 24.78 -8.35
CA GLU A 345 3.70 25.40 -9.22
C GLU A 345 4.78 26.13 -8.42
N ASP A 346 4.38 26.91 -7.40
CA ASP A 346 5.29 27.60 -6.50
C ASP A 346 6.17 26.60 -5.75
N PHE A 347 5.61 25.48 -5.30
CA PHE A 347 6.35 24.42 -4.63
C PHE A 347 7.35 23.73 -5.56
N ILE A 348 6.96 23.34 -6.79
CA ILE A 348 7.90 22.78 -7.78
C ILE A 348 9.04 23.75 -8.07
N SER A 349 8.72 25.03 -8.24
CA SER A 349 9.72 26.07 -8.50
C SER A 349 10.74 26.17 -7.35
N ASP A 350 10.27 26.08 -6.10
CA ASP A 350 11.15 26.00 -4.93
C ASP A 350 12.00 24.71 -4.92
N LEU A 351 11.43 23.56 -5.29
CA LEU A 351 12.18 22.31 -5.43
C LEU A 351 13.29 22.42 -6.48
N HIS A 352 13.01 23.00 -7.65
CA HIS A 352 14.01 23.20 -8.71
C HIS A 352 15.14 24.11 -8.28
N ARG A 353 14.83 25.19 -7.57
CA ARG A 353 15.83 26.08 -6.96
C ARG A 353 16.69 25.33 -5.94
N LYS A 354 16.09 24.49 -5.09
CA LYS A 354 16.81 23.68 -4.10
C LYS A 354 17.74 22.64 -4.73
N LYS A 355 17.36 22.08 -5.89
CA LYS A 355 18.21 21.17 -6.68
C LYS A 355 19.37 21.90 -7.38
N GLY A 356 19.39 23.23 -7.40
CA GLY A 356 20.37 24.01 -8.17
C GLY A 356 20.15 23.92 -9.69
N ILE A 357 18.93 23.57 -10.12
CA ILE A 357 18.56 23.50 -11.54
C ILE A 357 18.31 24.92 -12.09
N ILE A 358 17.77 25.79 -11.25
CA ILE A 358 17.50 27.20 -11.56
C ILE A 358 18.45 28.04 -10.69
N ASN A 359 19.43 28.69 -11.34
CA ASN A 359 20.33 29.65 -10.71
C ASN A 359 19.71 31.04 -10.65
#